data_AF-A0A8E2DWU9-F1
#
_entry.id   AF-A0A8E2DWU9-F1
#
_cell.length_a   1.000
_cell.length_b   1.000
_cell.length_c   1.000
_cell.angle_alpha   90.00
_cell.angle_beta   90.00
_cell.angle_gamma   90.00
#
_symmetry.space_group_name_H-M   'P 1'
#
loop_
_entity.id
_entity.type
_entity.pdbx_description
1 polymer ?
#
loop_
_entity_poly.entity_id
_entity_poly.type
_entity_poly.pdbx_seq_one_letter_code
_entity_poly.pdbx_strand_id
1 'polypeptide(L)'
;MGDSLGVSCPTNPPLSTTERTVFGTRGCVVYGYPSAGGVLIKEADLLDMLFLSLPRSHVSQRSPSADEEDRFCHLLRRTGATLWPSKQDWIEVQMGLREITEEEEKVLVFGWPTDGAGVWVLRFGSAGQVPRDFGRMSLAMNMEEKIQMMKEYGAAFVEDVTQVEELCDG
;
A
#
# COMPACT_ATOMS: atom_id res chain seq x y z
N MET A 1 -53.57 13.33 5.79
CA MET A 1 -52.42 13.61 4.91
C MET A 1 -51.21 13.66 5.82
N GLY A 2 -50.40 12.60 5.79
CA GLY A 2 -49.26 12.44 6.70
C GLY A 2 -48.03 13.12 6.12
N ASP A 3 -47.40 13.97 6.94
CA ASP A 3 -46.13 14.63 6.62
C ASP A 3 -45.00 13.59 6.65
N SER A 4 -44.45 13.30 5.47
CA SER A 4 -43.22 12.53 5.33
C SER A 4 -42.03 13.40 5.74
N LEU A 5 -41.53 13.21 6.96
CA LEU A 5 -40.23 13.71 7.38
C LEU A 5 -39.15 13.04 6.52
N GLY A 6 -38.56 13.80 5.61
CA GLY A 6 -37.41 13.39 4.83
C GLY A 6 -36.26 13.01 5.75
N VAL A 7 -35.96 11.72 5.83
CA VAL A 7 -34.75 11.21 6.48
C VAL A 7 -33.58 11.65 5.62
N SER A 8 -32.93 12.75 6.00
CA SER A 8 -31.63 13.12 5.45
C SER A 8 -30.62 12.10 5.97
N CYS A 9 -30.10 11.27 5.07
CA CYS A 9 -28.99 10.38 5.37
C CYS A 9 -27.83 11.25 5.89
N PRO A 10 -27.20 10.90 7.03
CA PRO A 10 -26.02 11.62 7.48
C PRO A 10 -24.97 11.57 6.37
N THR A 11 -24.64 12.72 5.82
CA THR A 11 -23.56 12.85 4.85
C THR A 11 -22.29 12.50 5.60
N ASN A 12 -21.67 11.35 5.27
CA ASN A 12 -20.36 11.02 5.81
C ASN A 12 -19.45 12.24 5.54
N PRO A 13 -18.72 12.72 6.55
CA PRO A 13 -17.75 13.77 6.32
C PRO A 13 -16.81 13.32 5.19
N PRO A 14 -16.40 14.22 4.29
CA PRO A 14 -15.44 13.87 3.25
C PRO A 14 -14.23 13.21 3.91
N LEU A 15 -13.83 12.05 3.39
CA LEU A 15 -12.71 11.28 3.92
C LEU A 15 -11.50 12.22 4.05
N SER A 16 -10.87 12.23 5.22
CA SER A 16 -9.73 13.10 5.48
C SER A 16 -8.63 12.85 4.45
N THR A 17 -8.21 13.90 3.76
CA THR A 17 -7.09 13.85 2.80
C THR A 17 -5.73 13.97 3.48
N THR A 18 -5.68 14.03 4.82
CA THR A 18 -4.43 14.27 5.57
C THR A 18 -3.87 13.04 6.26
N GLU A 19 -4.66 11.98 6.44
CA GLU A 19 -4.22 10.81 7.22
C GLU A 19 -3.07 10.09 6.53
N ARG A 20 -1.95 9.87 7.23
CA ARG A 20 -0.85 9.03 6.75
C ARG A 20 -1.05 7.58 7.15
N THR A 21 -1.48 7.33 8.38
CA THR A 21 -1.66 5.98 8.94
C THR A 21 -3.02 5.86 9.61
N VAL A 22 -3.71 4.76 9.37
CA VAL A 22 -4.95 4.39 10.07
C VAL A 22 -4.78 3.00 10.65
N PHE A 23 -4.91 2.87 11.97
CA PHE A 23 -4.85 1.58 12.66
C PHE A 23 -6.24 0.94 12.69
N GLY A 24 -6.31 -0.34 12.36
CA GLY A 24 -7.51 -1.16 12.41
C GLY A 24 -7.27 -2.48 13.15
N THR A 25 -8.27 -3.36 13.15
CA THR A 25 -8.20 -4.67 13.82
C THR A 25 -7.18 -5.63 13.19
N ARG A 26 -6.73 -5.35 11.97
CA ARG A 26 -5.80 -6.18 11.19
C ARG A 26 -4.40 -5.60 11.04
N GLY A 27 -4.12 -4.44 11.64
CA GLY A 27 -2.83 -3.76 11.49
C GLY A 27 -2.99 -2.30 11.13
N CYS A 28 -2.15 -1.80 10.22
CA CYS A 28 -2.11 -0.41 9.81
C CYS A 28 -2.28 -0.29 8.29
N VAL A 29 -3.13 0.64 7.85
CA VAL A 29 -3.17 1.10 6.46
C VAL A 29 -2.37 2.39 6.36
N VAL A 30 -1.43 2.43 5.41
CA VAL A 30 -0.61 3.60 5.11
C VAL A 30 -1.08 4.20 3.79
N TYR A 31 -1.28 5.51 3.78
CA TYR A 31 -1.66 6.30 2.61
C TYR A 31 -0.49 7.15 2.13
N GLY A 32 -0.39 7.41 0.83
CA GLY A 32 0.50 8.41 0.23
C GLY A 32 -0.27 9.24 -0.79
N TYR A 33 -0.03 10.55 -0.85
CA TYR A 33 -0.79 11.46 -1.70
C TYR A 33 0.12 12.13 -2.74
N PRO A 34 0.47 11.43 -3.84
CA PRO A 34 1.37 11.99 -4.84
C PRO A 34 0.74 13.21 -5.52
N SER A 35 1.55 14.19 -5.89
CA SER A 35 1.13 15.41 -6.57
C SER A 35 0.52 15.15 -7.96
N ALA A 36 0.91 14.04 -8.60
CA ALA A 36 0.33 13.56 -9.86
C ALA A 36 -1.14 13.12 -9.73
N GLY A 37 -1.66 12.98 -8.51
CA GLY A 37 -3.04 12.58 -8.24
C GLY A 37 -3.19 11.11 -7.83
N GLY A 38 -4.41 10.74 -7.42
CA GLY A 38 -4.69 9.44 -6.82
C GLY A 38 -4.22 9.33 -5.36
N VAL A 39 -4.18 8.10 -4.86
CA VAL A 39 -3.69 7.77 -3.51
C VAL A 39 -2.98 6.42 -3.53
N LEU A 40 -1.74 6.37 -3.03
CA LEU A 40 -1.06 5.12 -2.76
C LEU A 40 -1.60 4.53 -1.47
N ILE A 41 -1.97 3.26 -1.48
CA ILE A 41 -2.53 2.54 -0.33
C ILE A 41 -1.73 1.28 -0.10
N LYS A 42 -1.32 1.08 1.16
CA LYS A 42 -0.62 -0.11 1.60
C LYS A 42 -1.23 -0.63 2.89
N GLU A 43 -1.66 -1.89 2.89
CA GLU A 43 -1.81 -2.64 4.14
C GLU A 43 -0.41 -3.01 4.62
N ALA A 44 0.07 -2.30 5.66
CA ALA A 44 1.47 -2.31 6.05
C ALA A 44 1.76 -3.36 7.12
N ASP A 45 2.80 -4.16 6.89
CA ASP A 45 3.39 -5.03 7.91
C ASP A 45 4.40 -4.28 8.81
N LEU A 46 5.01 -4.98 9.77
CA LEU A 46 5.99 -4.37 10.67
C LEU A 46 7.22 -3.83 9.91
N LEU A 47 7.69 -4.53 8.88
CA LEU A 47 8.85 -4.14 8.10
C LEU A 47 8.55 -2.94 7.21
N ASP A 48 7.35 -2.84 6.65
CA ASP A 48 6.90 -1.67 5.89
C ASP A 48 6.94 -0.42 6.78
N MET A 49 6.42 -0.52 8.02
CA MET A 49 6.46 0.58 8.98
C MET A 49 7.89 1.01 9.35
N LEU A 50 8.80 0.05 9.52
CA LEU A 50 10.21 0.34 9.79
C LEU A 50 10.91 0.96 8.57
N PHE A 51 10.67 0.44 7.37
CA PHE A 51 11.22 0.94 6.12
C PHE A 51 10.79 2.39 5.86
N LEU A 52 9.52 2.71 6.14
CA LEU A 52 8.95 4.04 5.97
C LEU A 52 9.23 4.99 7.14
N SER A 53 9.94 4.53 8.19
CA SER A 53 10.20 5.29 9.41
C SER A 53 8.93 5.81 10.09
N LEU A 54 7.84 5.04 10.05
CA LEU A 54 6.55 5.41 10.62
C LEU A 54 6.39 4.94 12.07
N PRO A 55 5.70 5.71 12.94
CA PRO A 55 5.39 5.26 14.28
C PRO A 55 4.37 4.13 14.26
N ARG A 56 4.56 3.15 15.15
CA ARG A 56 3.73 1.94 15.24
C ARG A 56 2.67 1.99 16.33
N SER A 57 2.69 3.04 17.15
CA SER A 57 1.84 3.16 18.35
C SER A 57 0.81 4.28 18.29
N HIS A 58 0.90 5.18 17.30
CA HIS A 58 0.01 6.32 17.16
C HIS A 58 -0.07 6.76 15.70
N VAL A 59 -1.17 7.40 15.35
CA VAL A 59 -1.42 7.88 13.99
C VAL A 59 -0.47 9.01 13.59
N SER A 60 -0.09 9.03 12.32
CA SER A 60 0.62 10.12 11.66
C SER A 60 -0.27 10.81 10.63
N GLN A 61 0.08 12.06 10.31
CA GLN A 61 -0.50 12.82 9.21
C GLN A 61 0.54 13.00 8.10
N ARG A 62 0.07 13.26 6.89
CA ARG A 62 0.89 13.52 5.71
C ARG A 62 1.67 14.85 5.85
N SER A 63 2.70 15.05 5.05
CA SER A 63 3.38 16.35 5.02
C SER A 63 2.49 17.40 4.34
N PRO A 64 2.45 18.66 4.83
CA PRO A 64 1.84 19.75 4.08
C PRO A 64 2.68 20.17 2.86
N SER A 65 3.95 19.79 2.78
CA SER A 65 4.82 20.06 1.64
C SER A 65 4.65 19.00 0.56
N ALA A 66 4.27 19.41 -0.65
CA ALA A 66 4.10 18.50 -1.78
C ALA A 66 5.40 17.73 -2.09
N ASP A 67 6.55 18.39 -2.05
CA ASP A 67 7.83 17.74 -2.35
C ASP A 67 8.20 16.68 -1.29
N GLU A 68 7.92 16.93 -0.01
CA GLU A 68 8.11 15.95 1.05
C GLU A 68 7.14 14.78 0.92
N GLU A 69 5.90 15.07 0.55
CA GLU A 69 4.87 14.06 0.31
C GLU A 69 5.24 13.16 -0.87
N ASP A 70 5.71 13.73 -1.98
CA ASP A 70 6.14 12.97 -3.15
C ASP A 70 7.33 12.08 -2.83
N ARG A 71 8.32 12.58 -2.07
CA ARG A 71 9.42 11.74 -1.57
C ARG A 71 8.92 10.58 -0.72
N PHE A 72 7.93 10.80 0.14
CA PHE A 72 7.30 9.73 0.90
C PHE A 72 6.58 8.73 -0.02
N CYS A 73 5.86 9.21 -1.03
CA CYS A 73 5.17 8.37 -2.02
C CYS A 73 6.16 7.48 -2.80
N HIS A 74 7.32 8.01 -3.20
CA HIS A 74 8.38 7.20 -3.82
C HIS A 74 8.85 6.06 -2.88
N LEU A 75 9.01 6.33 -1.57
CA LEU A 75 9.34 5.29 -0.60
C LEU A 75 8.19 4.29 -0.41
N LEU A 76 6.94 4.75 -0.40
CA LEU A 76 5.77 3.90 -0.25
C LEU A 76 5.57 2.96 -1.46
N ARG A 77 5.87 3.41 -2.69
CA ARG A 77 5.90 2.51 -3.87
C ARG A 77 6.88 1.36 -3.68
N ARG A 78 8.04 1.63 -3.06
CA ARG A 78 9.07 0.61 -2.77
C ARG A 78 8.64 -0.43 -1.73
N THR A 79 7.47 -0.29 -1.10
CA THR A 79 6.86 -1.35 -0.26
C THR A 79 5.79 -2.15 -1.01
N GLY A 80 5.55 -1.88 -2.29
CA GLY A 80 4.48 -2.52 -3.08
C GLY A 80 3.10 -1.95 -2.75
N ALA A 81 3.01 -0.64 -2.49
CA ALA A 81 1.74 0.05 -2.36
C ALA A 81 1.06 0.18 -3.72
N THR A 82 -0.26 0.04 -3.75
CA THR A 82 -1.07 0.15 -4.97
C THR A 82 -1.58 1.58 -5.11
N LEU A 83 -1.53 2.14 -6.33
CA LEU A 83 -2.12 3.44 -6.63
C LEU A 83 -3.61 3.27 -6.95
N TRP A 84 -4.45 4.01 -6.23
CA TRP A 84 -5.90 4.03 -6.42
C TRP A 84 -6.35 5.42 -6.90
N PRO A 85 -7.45 5.52 -7.69
CA PRO A 85 -8.00 6.82 -8.07
C PRO A 85 -8.40 7.66 -6.85
N SER A 86 -8.93 7.02 -5.80
CA SER A 86 -9.22 7.66 -4.52
C SER A 86 -9.31 6.64 -3.38
N LYS A 87 -9.35 7.12 -2.13
CA LYS A 87 -9.65 6.26 -0.97
C LYS A 87 -11.04 5.62 -1.08
N GLN A 88 -12.00 6.35 -1.66
CA GLN A 88 -13.37 5.89 -1.82
C GLN A 88 -13.42 4.71 -2.80
N ASP A 89 -12.69 4.77 -3.91
CA ASP A 89 -12.59 3.67 -4.87
C ASP A 89 -12.01 2.39 -4.26
N TRP A 90 -11.02 2.52 -3.37
CA TRP A 90 -10.48 1.39 -2.62
C TRP A 90 -11.52 0.79 -1.67
N ILE A 91 -12.23 1.63 -0.91
CA ILE A 91 -13.29 1.20 0.00
C ILE A 91 -14.42 0.50 -0.77
N GLU A 92 -14.83 1.04 -1.91
CA GLU A 92 -15.88 0.45 -2.75
C GLU A 92 -15.49 -0.94 -3.27
N VAL A 93 -14.22 -1.13 -3.66
CA VAL A 93 -13.71 -2.47 -4.01
C VAL A 93 -13.71 -3.40 -2.80
N GLN A 94 -13.23 -2.95 -1.63
CA GLN A 94 -13.24 -3.77 -0.42
C GLN A 94 -14.65 -4.17 0.03
N MET A 95 -15.65 -3.32 -0.26
CA MET A 95 -17.07 -3.59 0.02
C MET A 95 -17.77 -4.39 -1.09
N GLY A 96 -17.10 -4.69 -2.20
CA GLY A 96 -17.71 -5.34 -3.36
C GLY A 96 -18.74 -4.47 -4.10
N LEU A 97 -18.68 -3.14 -3.92
CA LEU A 97 -19.52 -2.16 -4.61
C LEU A 97 -18.96 -1.76 -5.98
N ARG A 98 -17.66 -2.02 -6.20
CA ARG A 98 -16.96 -1.82 -7.46
C ARG A 98 -16.08 -3.03 -7.77
N GLU A 99 -15.98 -3.41 -9.04
CA GLU A 99 -15.02 -4.42 -9.49
C GLU A 99 -13.58 -3.86 -9.43
N ILE A 100 -12.65 -4.67 -8.96
CA ILE A 100 -11.22 -4.34 -8.98
C ILE A 100 -10.70 -4.42 -10.42
N THR A 101 -9.83 -3.50 -10.81
CA THR A 101 -9.15 -3.58 -12.12
C THR A 101 -7.98 -4.55 -12.06
N GLU A 102 -7.54 -5.07 -13.22
CA GLU A 102 -6.37 -5.97 -13.31
C GLU A 102 -5.11 -5.34 -12.68
N GLU A 103 -4.90 -4.03 -12.85
CA GLU A 103 -3.77 -3.31 -12.26
C GLU A 103 -3.88 -3.17 -10.74
N GLU A 104 -5.08 -2.90 -10.21
CA GLU A 104 -5.32 -2.80 -8.77
C GLU A 104 -5.24 -4.16 -8.07
N GLU A 105 -5.51 -5.26 -8.78
CA GLU A 105 -5.49 -6.62 -8.24
C GLU A 105 -4.07 -7.21 -8.14
N LYS A 106 -3.09 -6.66 -8.87
CA LYS A 106 -1.70 -7.09 -8.81
C LYS A 106 -1.16 -6.98 -7.39
N VAL A 107 -0.44 -8.02 -6.97
CA VAL A 107 0.27 -8.02 -5.68
C VAL A 107 1.76 -7.98 -5.96
N LEU A 108 2.38 -6.87 -5.53
CA LEU A 108 3.81 -6.63 -5.65
C LEU A 108 4.45 -6.63 -4.28
N VAL A 109 5.57 -7.35 -4.14
CA VAL A 109 6.40 -7.32 -2.94
C VAL A 109 7.84 -7.09 -3.35
N PHE A 110 8.47 -6.13 -2.68
CA PHE A 110 9.88 -5.80 -2.88
C PHE A 110 10.69 -6.18 -1.64
N GLY A 111 11.89 -6.69 -1.89
CA GLY A 111 12.90 -6.98 -0.87
C GLY A 111 14.18 -6.23 -1.22
N TRP A 112 14.65 -5.37 -0.32
CA TRP A 112 15.80 -4.50 -0.53
C TRP A 112 17.02 -5.01 0.25
N PRO A 113 18.01 -5.63 -0.41
CA PRO A 113 19.20 -6.13 0.27
C PRO A 113 19.92 -5.05 1.08
N THR A 114 20.44 -5.41 2.24
CA THR A 114 21.12 -4.48 3.15
C THR A 114 22.44 -3.95 2.60
N ASP A 115 23.06 -4.68 1.67
CA ASP A 115 24.24 -4.27 0.92
C ASP A 115 23.92 -3.25 -0.21
N GLY A 116 22.64 -3.00 -0.48
CA GLY A 116 22.17 -2.10 -1.53
C GLY A 116 22.28 -2.67 -2.95
N ALA A 117 22.61 -3.95 -3.11
CA ALA A 117 22.71 -4.58 -4.42
C ALA A 117 21.30 -4.88 -4.97
N GLY A 118 20.81 -4.05 -5.89
CA GLY A 118 19.57 -4.28 -6.62
C GLY A 118 18.31 -4.43 -5.75
N VAL A 119 17.34 -5.20 -6.24
CA VAL A 119 16.07 -5.46 -5.57
C VAL A 119 15.52 -6.84 -5.92
N TRP A 120 14.94 -7.51 -4.93
CA TRP A 120 14.12 -8.71 -5.15
C TRP A 120 12.67 -8.30 -5.39
N VAL A 121 12.07 -8.84 -6.45
CA VAL A 121 10.69 -8.53 -6.84
C VAL A 121 9.89 -9.81 -6.92
N LEU A 122 8.76 -9.83 -6.21
CA LEU A 122 7.77 -10.88 -6.27
C LEU A 122 6.47 -10.32 -6.85
N ARG A 123 5.90 -11.02 -7.83
CA ARG A 123 4.76 -10.58 -8.61
C ARG A 123 3.67 -11.64 -8.62
N PHE A 124 2.45 -11.23 -8.31
CA PHE A 124 1.24 -12.00 -8.59
C PHE A 124 0.30 -11.13 -9.41
N GLY A 125 -0.31 -11.70 -10.44
CA GLY A 125 -1.26 -11.00 -11.31
C GLY A 125 -2.59 -10.71 -10.62
N SER A 126 -2.91 -11.43 -9.54
CA SER A 126 -4.09 -11.18 -8.72
C SER A 126 -3.94 -11.68 -7.29
N ALA A 127 -4.78 -11.17 -6.39
CA ALA A 127 -4.90 -11.68 -5.01
C ALA A 127 -5.26 -13.18 -4.98
N GLY A 128 -5.99 -13.68 -5.98
CA GLY A 128 -6.32 -15.11 -6.11
C GLY A 128 -5.14 -16.03 -6.44
N GLN A 129 -4.05 -15.48 -7.00
CA GLN A 129 -2.82 -16.22 -7.27
C GLN A 129 -1.87 -16.28 -6.06
N VAL A 130 -2.13 -15.46 -5.02
CA VAL A 130 -1.31 -15.43 -3.82
C VAL A 130 -1.47 -16.75 -3.04
N PRO A 131 -0.38 -17.45 -2.70
CA PRO A 131 -0.44 -18.70 -1.94
C PRO A 131 -1.13 -18.53 -0.57
N ARG A 132 -1.83 -19.57 -0.12
CA ARG A 132 -2.61 -19.52 1.14
C ARG A 132 -1.77 -19.23 2.37
N ASP A 133 -0.49 -19.59 2.36
CA ASP A 133 0.43 -19.40 3.48
C ASP A 133 1.17 -18.06 3.43
N PHE A 134 0.93 -17.22 2.40
CA PHE A 134 1.68 -15.99 2.14
C PHE A 134 1.69 -14.99 3.31
N GLY A 135 0.68 -15.04 4.18
CA GLY A 135 0.63 -14.24 5.40
C GLY A 135 1.85 -14.39 6.30
N ARG A 136 2.61 -15.50 6.21
CA ARG A 136 3.87 -15.67 6.94
C ARG A 136 4.91 -14.58 6.60
N MET A 137 4.85 -13.97 5.42
CA MET A 137 5.74 -12.87 5.01
C MET A 137 5.72 -11.71 6.02
N SER A 138 4.56 -11.43 6.61
CA SER A 138 4.38 -10.37 7.62
C SER A 138 5.13 -10.65 8.94
N LEU A 139 5.61 -11.88 9.14
CA LEU A 139 6.33 -12.31 10.33
C LEU A 139 7.85 -12.17 10.20
N ALA A 140 8.36 -11.80 9.03
CA ALA A 140 9.79 -11.56 8.84
C ALA A 140 10.29 -10.45 9.77
N MET A 141 11.39 -10.70 10.47
CA MET A 141 11.95 -9.78 11.47
C MET A 141 12.85 -8.71 10.85
N ASN A 142 13.35 -8.96 9.63
CA ASN A 142 14.21 -8.04 8.90
C ASN A 142 14.10 -8.29 7.38
N MET A 143 14.71 -7.39 6.59
CA MET A 143 14.62 -7.43 5.13
C MET A 143 15.30 -8.65 4.52
N GLU A 144 16.39 -9.15 5.10
CA GLU A 144 17.08 -10.35 4.61
C GLU A 144 16.23 -11.61 4.80
N GLU A 145 15.57 -11.73 5.95
CA GLU A 145 14.59 -12.79 6.19
C GLU A 145 13.41 -12.69 5.21
N LYS A 146 12.86 -11.48 5.00
CA LYS A 146 11.80 -11.22 4.00
C LYS A 146 12.24 -11.67 2.61
N ILE A 147 13.46 -11.31 2.18
CA ILE A 147 14.05 -11.74 0.91
C ILE A 147 14.16 -13.26 0.82
N GLN A 148 14.62 -13.92 1.89
CA GLN A 148 14.74 -15.38 1.90
C GLN A 148 13.38 -16.06 1.73
N MET A 149 12.35 -15.54 2.39
CA MET A 149 10.96 -16.02 2.24
C MET A 149 10.41 -15.71 0.84
N MET A 150 10.71 -14.54 0.28
CA MET A 150 10.29 -14.16 -1.08
C MET A 150 10.82 -15.12 -2.14
N LYS A 151 12.06 -15.60 -1.99
CA LYS A 151 12.66 -16.59 -2.91
C LYS A 151 11.86 -17.89 -2.95
N GLU A 152 11.28 -18.34 -1.84
CA GLU A 152 10.42 -19.54 -1.79
C GLU A 152 9.15 -19.38 -2.63
N TYR A 153 8.72 -18.14 -2.87
CA TYR A 153 7.58 -17.80 -3.70
C TYR A 153 7.93 -17.46 -5.15
N GLY A 154 9.19 -17.65 -5.55
CA GLY A 154 9.64 -17.40 -6.93
C GLY A 154 9.99 -15.93 -7.20
N ALA A 155 10.39 -15.17 -6.19
CA ALA A 155 10.89 -13.81 -6.40
C ALA A 155 12.12 -13.80 -7.32
N ALA A 156 12.19 -12.81 -8.20
CA ALA A 156 13.29 -12.59 -9.11
C ALA A 156 14.18 -11.44 -8.61
N PHE A 157 15.49 -11.59 -8.80
CA PHE A 157 16.45 -10.52 -8.53
C PHE A 157 16.61 -9.61 -9.74
N VAL A 158 16.60 -8.30 -9.52
CA VAL A 158 16.86 -7.26 -10.53
C VAL A 158 18.01 -6.41 -10.03
N GLU A 159 19.13 -6.40 -10.76
CA GLU A 159 20.33 -5.67 -10.38
C GLU A 159 20.14 -4.15 -10.54
N ASP A 160 19.58 -3.73 -11.67
CA ASP A 160 19.29 -2.33 -11.98
C ASP A 160 17.84 -1.99 -11.63
N VAL A 161 17.65 -1.25 -10.55
CA VAL A 161 16.33 -0.84 -10.04
C VAL A 161 15.54 -0.04 -11.08
N THR A 162 16.20 0.64 -12.02
CA THR A 162 15.53 1.41 -13.07
C THR A 162 14.83 0.52 -14.10
N GLN A 163 15.12 -0.78 -14.13
CA GLN A 163 14.45 -1.78 -14.96
C GLN A 163 13.18 -2.33 -14.30
N VAL A 164 12.88 -1.94 -13.06
CA VAL A 164 11.65 -2.32 -12.37
C VAL A 164 10.56 -1.32 -12.75
N GLU A 165 9.80 -1.66 -13.78
CA GLU A 165 8.73 -0.81 -14.34
C GLU A 165 7.74 -0.32 -13.27
N GLU A 166 7.47 -1.14 -12.25
CA GLU A 166 6.54 -0.80 -11.17
C GLU A 166 7.05 0.26 -10.19
N LEU A 167 8.34 0.60 -10.26
CA LEU A 167 8.98 1.62 -9.44
C LEU A 167 9.31 2.89 -10.24
N CYS A 168 9.18 2.86 -11.56
CA CYS A 168 9.35 4.04 -12.39
C CYS A 168 8.16 4.99 -12.20
N ASP A 169 8.45 6.28 -12.02
CA ASP A 169 7.39 7.30 -11.96
C ASP A 169 6.68 7.38 -13.31
N GLY A 170 5.36 7.21 -13.29
CA GLY A 170 4.47 7.50 -14.42
C GLY A 170 4.15 8.99 -14.54
#